data_AF-Q3SGD7-F1
#
_entry.id   AF-Q3SGD7-F1
#
_cell.length_a   1.000
_cell.length_b   1.000
_cell.length_c   1.000
_cell.angle_alpha   90.00
_cell.angle_beta   90.00
_cell.angle_gamma   90.00
#
_symmetry.space_group_name_H-M   'P 1'
#
loop_
_entity.id
_entity.type
_entity.pdbx_description
1 polymer ?
#
loop_
_entity_poly.entity_id
_entity_poly.type
_entity_poly.pdbx_seq_one_letter_code
_entity_poly.pdbx_strand_id
1 'polypeptide(L)'
;MKTYVVGGAVRDRLLGLQVSDRDHVVVGATPDEMLAAGFRPVGKDFPVFLHPHTHEEYALARTERKSGRGYKGFVVHAAPEVTLEEDLARRDLTINAIAEDESGTLIDPYDGQADLAAKTFRHVSEAFAEDPVRILRVARFAARFTEFTVAPETNALMRRMVDSGEVDALVAERVWQEIARGLMETQPSRMFAVLRDCGALARMLPEVDRLFGVPQPPEHHPEVDTGIHVMLVIDWAARQGANLAVRFAALTHDLGKGETSPELWPRHHGHEGASVRLVRALSERLRAPAECRELAVAVARDHGNVHRALELRPRTIVELLERVDAFRRPERFEHFLEACECDFRGRPGYADKTYPPPQYLRQALHTAQQIDAAAVARSVESVRIREAILAARVEAVNRWRRSRASRWEQFSHEADIGVRGIGPDLAAAFEQVAVAMTAVITDPARVATETCVEIRCDAADDELLLVDWLNALIYEMAVRHMLFGRFEVHLDRRRLYAKAWGEAVDAPRHQPVVEIKGATYTGLKVGRDETGQWQAQCIVDV
;
A
#
# COMPACT_ATOMS: atom_id res chain seq x y z
N MET A 1 -53.68 2.62 0.24
CA MET A 1 -52.21 2.52 0.22
C MET A 1 -51.78 1.65 -0.96
N LYS A 2 -51.05 2.21 -1.93
CA LYS A 2 -50.39 1.43 -2.99
C LYS A 2 -48.89 1.43 -2.74
N THR A 3 -48.25 0.28 -2.86
CA THR A 3 -46.83 0.09 -2.59
C THR A 3 -46.10 -0.29 -3.87
N TYR A 4 -44.94 0.30 -4.10
CA TYR A 4 -44.09 0.03 -5.25
C TYR A 4 -42.65 -0.21 -4.79
N VAL A 5 -42.01 -1.26 -5.28
CA VAL A 5 -40.56 -1.41 -5.17
C VAL A 5 -39.90 -0.45 -6.15
N VAL A 6 -38.90 0.31 -5.72
CA VAL A 6 -38.31 1.39 -6.54
C VAL A 6 -36.80 1.41 -6.46
N GLY A 7 -36.17 2.10 -7.43
CA GLY A 7 -34.76 2.48 -7.32
C GLY A 7 -33.78 1.35 -7.54
N GLY A 8 -32.80 1.25 -6.62
CA GLY A 8 -31.67 0.33 -6.75
C GLY A 8 -32.10 -1.12 -6.86
N ALA A 9 -33.16 -1.51 -6.15
CA ALA A 9 -33.69 -2.88 -6.18
C ALA A 9 -34.18 -3.29 -7.58
N VAL A 10 -34.97 -2.43 -8.22
CA VAL A 10 -35.50 -2.69 -9.58
C VAL A 10 -34.37 -2.68 -10.60
N ARG A 11 -33.48 -1.67 -10.55
CA ARG A 11 -32.31 -1.58 -11.44
C ARG A 11 -31.43 -2.82 -11.35
N ASP A 12 -31.05 -3.21 -10.13
CA ASP A 12 -30.11 -4.31 -9.91
C ASP A 12 -30.75 -5.64 -10.35
N ARG A 13 -32.05 -5.84 -10.10
CA ARG A 13 -32.80 -7.00 -10.62
C ARG A 13 -32.80 -7.04 -12.16
N LEU A 14 -33.06 -5.92 -12.83
CA LEU A 14 -33.06 -5.84 -14.29
C LEU A 14 -31.69 -6.06 -14.91
N LEU A 15 -30.61 -5.74 -14.18
CA LEU A 15 -29.23 -6.05 -14.55
C LEU A 15 -28.81 -7.50 -14.22
N GLY A 16 -29.69 -8.30 -13.60
CA GLY A 16 -29.37 -9.66 -13.17
C GLY A 16 -28.42 -9.72 -11.96
N LEU A 17 -28.31 -8.63 -11.20
CA LEU A 17 -27.51 -8.57 -9.98
C LEU A 17 -28.32 -9.02 -8.76
N GLN A 18 -27.61 -9.43 -7.70
CA GLN A 18 -28.28 -9.69 -6.41
C GLN A 18 -28.84 -8.40 -5.81
N VAL A 19 -30.10 -8.43 -5.44
CA VAL A 19 -30.78 -7.35 -4.72
C VAL A 19 -30.53 -7.53 -3.22
N SER A 20 -29.80 -6.61 -2.59
CA SER A 20 -29.53 -6.64 -1.15
C SER A 20 -30.68 -6.02 -0.35
N ASP A 21 -31.16 -4.86 -0.79
CA ASP A 21 -32.13 -4.03 -0.07
C ASP A 21 -33.28 -3.65 -1.01
N ARG A 22 -34.50 -3.65 -0.49
CA ARG A 22 -35.72 -3.27 -1.21
C ARG A 22 -36.27 -1.99 -0.61
N ASP A 23 -36.15 -0.91 -1.37
CA ASP A 23 -36.77 0.36 -1.04
C ASP A 23 -38.19 0.38 -1.62
N HIS A 24 -39.16 0.69 -0.77
CA HIS A 24 -40.56 0.80 -1.16
C HIS A 24 -41.02 2.26 -1.13
N VAL A 25 -41.81 2.65 -2.13
CA VAL A 25 -42.56 3.91 -2.13
C VAL A 25 -44.04 3.62 -1.94
N VAL A 26 -44.63 4.38 -1.04
CA VAL A 26 -46.04 4.28 -0.68
C VAL A 26 -46.78 5.52 -1.17
N VAL A 27 -47.79 5.29 -2.02
CA VAL A 27 -48.62 6.34 -2.62
C VAL A 27 -50.04 6.29 -2.03
N GLY A 28 -50.64 7.46 -1.82
CA GLY A 28 -52.00 7.59 -1.32
C GLY A 28 -52.17 7.09 0.12
N ALA A 29 -51.19 7.38 0.98
CA ALA A 29 -51.25 7.16 2.42
C ALA A 29 -50.67 8.35 3.18
N THR A 30 -51.11 8.51 4.43
CA THR A 30 -50.63 9.50 5.39
C THR A 30 -49.70 8.87 6.43
N PRO A 31 -48.86 9.66 7.13
CA PRO A 31 -48.06 9.16 8.25
C PRO A 31 -48.88 8.46 9.32
N ASP A 32 -50.06 8.98 9.65
CA ASP A 32 -50.95 8.40 10.66
C ASP A 32 -51.49 7.03 10.23
N GLU A 33 -51.81 6.85 8.95
CA GLU A 33 -52.21 5.56 8.39
C GLU A 33 -51.06 4.54 8.40
N MET A 34 -49.82 4.97 8.11
CA MET A 34 -48.64 4.11 8.23
C MET A 34 -48.44 3.64 9.68
N LEU A 35 -48.54 4.55 10.65
CA LEU A 35 -48.43 4.22 12.08
C LEU A 35 -49.55 3.28 12.53
N ALA A 36 -50.78 3.52 12.08
CA ALA A 36 -51.92 2.65 12.37
C ALA A 36 -51.75 1.23 11.78
N ALA A 37 -51.07 1.12 10.64
CA ALA A 37 -50.69 -0.15 10.03
C ALA A 37 -49.46 -0.84 10.70
N GLY A 38 -48.92 -0.26 11.77
CA GLY A 38 -47.85 -0.84 12.57
C GLY A 38 -46.43 -0.53 12.07
N PHE A 39 -46.29 0.33 11.07
CA PHE A 39 -44.98 0.79 10.59
C PHE A 39 -44.30 1.67 11.63
N ARG A 40 -42.95 1.61 11.68
CA ARG A 40 -42.16 2.39 12.64
C ARG A 40 -41.39 3.51 11.95
N PRO A 41 -41.56 4.78 12.33
CA PRO A 41 -40.88 5.89 11.66
C PRO A 41 -39.37 5.84 11.94
N VAL A 42 -38.57 6.18 10.92
CA VAL A 42 -37.11 6.25 10.99
C VAL A 42 -36.62 7.57 10.43
N GLY A 43 -35.70 8.20 11.15
CA GLY A 43 -35.21 9.54 10.82
C GLY A 43 -36.13 10.65 11.34
N LYS A 44 -35.63 11.89 11.31
CA LYS A 44 -36.36 13.08 11.79
C LYS A 44 -36.84 14.00 10.67
N ASP A 45 -36.21 13.91 9.50
CA ASP A 45 -36.36 14.89 8.43
C ASP A 45 -37.24 14.40 7.27
N PHE A 46 -37.56 13.10 7.21
CA PHE A 46 -38.27 12.48 6.10
C PHE A 46 -39.25 11.39 6.59
N PRO A 47 -40.43 11.24 5.95
CA PRO A 47 -41.42 10.23 6.30
C PRO A 47 -41.04 8.85 5.74
N VAL A 48 -39.97 8.26 6.30
CA VAL A 48 -39.53 6.89 6.04
C VAL A 48 -39.92 6.01 7.22
N PHE A 49 -40.41 4.81 6.95
CA PHE A 49 -40.87 3.87 7.95
C PHE A 49 -40.31 2.46 7.72
N LEU A 50 -40.12 1.69 8.79
CA LEU A 50 -39.80 0.27 8.71
C LEU A 50 -41.07 -0.56 8.77
N HIS A 51 -41.17 -1.52 7.86
CA HIS A 51 -42.26 -2.50 7.83
C HIS A 51 -42.25 -3.39 9.09
N PRO A 52 -43.41 -3.66 9.72
CA PRO A 52 -43.49 -4.35 11.01
C PRO A 52 -42.94 -5.79 11.02
N HIS A 53 -42.93 -6.47 9.87
CA HIS A 53 -42.52 -7.87 9.78
C HIS A 53 -41.17 -8.07 9.09
N THR A 54 -40.93 -7.30 8.01
CA THR A 54 -39.74 -7.47 7.16
C THR A 54 -38.63 -6.51 7.54
N HIS A 55 -38.93 -5.44 8.28
CA HIS A 55 -38.02 -4.34 8.58
C HIS A 55 -37.43 -3.66 7.33
N GLU A 56 -38.06 -3.82 6.16
CA GLU A 56 -37.71 -3.10 4.93
C GLU A 56 -38.16 -1.62 5.01
N GLU A 57 -37.51 -0.74 4.24
CA GLU A 57 -37.77 0.70 4.24
C GLU A 57 -38.93 1.08 3.31
N TYR A 58 -39.90 1.82 3.84
CA TYR A 58 -41.10 2.30 3.14
C TYR A 58 -41.18 3.82 3.28
N ALA A 59 -40.98 4.53 2.18
CA ALA A 59 -41.06 5.99 2.12
C ALA A 59 -42.40 6.44 1.54
N LEU A 60 -43.05 7.43 2.17
CA LEU A 60 -44.20 8.09 1.55
C LEU A 60 -43.75 8.89 0.33
N ALA A 61 -44.54 8.82 -0.75
CA ALA A 61 -44.36 9.63 -1.94
C ALA A 61 -44.35 11.12 -1.59
N ARG A 62 -43.42 11.87 -2.18
CA ARG A 62 -43.21 13.27 -1.83
C ARG A 62 -42.67 14.10 -2.99
N THR A 63 -42.95 15.39 -2.93
CA THR A 63 -42.26 16.40 -3.72
C THR A 63 -41.27 17.17 -2.83
N GLU A 64 -40.18 17.63 -3.43
CA GLU A 64 -39.14 18.42 -2.77
C GLU A 64 -39.08 19.77 -3.49
N ARG A 65 -39.03 20.87 -2.72
CA ARG A 65 -38.83 22.21 -3.29
C ARG A 65 -37.66 22.91 -2.61
N LYS A 66 -36.68 23.35 -3.40
CA LYS A 66 -35.53 24.13 -2.92
C LYS A 66 -36.00 25.47 -2.32
N SER A 67 -35.79 25.68 -1.02
CA SER A 67 -36.10 26.90 -0.27
C SER A 67 -34.86 27.73 0.11
N GLY A 68 -33.65 27.26 -0.24
CA GLY A 68 -32.40 28.00 0.00
C GLY A 68 -31.18 27.37 -0.66
N ARG A 69 -30.00 28.00 -0.49
CA ARG A 69 -28.70 27.41 -0.89
C ARG A 69 -28.25 26.39 0.16
N GLY A 70 -27.76 25.23 -0.29
CA GLY A 70 -27.24 24.15 0.57
C GLY A 70 -28.30 23.13 1.04
N TYR A 71 -27.85 22.07 1.72
CA TYR A 71 -28.65 20.86 1.95
C TYR A 71 -29.87 21.00 2.89
N LYS A 72 -29.94 22.06 3.71
CA LYS A 72 -31.07 22.32 4.61
C LYS A 72 -32.20 23.11 3.94
N GLY A 73 -32.06 23.45 2.66
CA GLY A 73 -33.02 24.24 1.93
C GLY A 73 -34.02 23.41 1.14
N PHE A 74 -34.63 22.36 1.72
CA PHE A 74 -35.71 21.62 1.05
C PHE A 74 -36.97 21.65 1.91
N VAL A 75 -38.08 22.10 1.35
CA VAL A 75 -39.40 21.89 1.94
C VAL A 75 -39.95 20.60 1.35
N VAL A 76 -40.18 19.61 2.21
CA VAL A 76 -40.75 18.32 1.83
C VAL A 76 -42.26 18.41 1.93
N HIS A 77 -42.94 18.15 0.82
CA HIS A 77 -44.39 18.02 0.78
C HIS A 77 -44.72 16.56 0.51
N ALA A 78 -44.98 15.80 1.58
CA ALA A 78 -45.52 14.46 1.51
C ALA A 78 -47.02 14.56 1.77
N ALA A 79 -47.81 14.33 0.74
CA ALA A 79 -49.26 14.43 0.80
C ALA A 79 -49.88 13.28 0.00
N PRO A 80 -51.08 12.78 0.37
CA PRO A 80 -51.72 11.65 -0.30
C PRO A 80 -51.94 11.85 -1.81
N GLU A 81 -51.96 13.10 -2.26
CA GLU A 81 -52.17 13.50 -3.64
C GLU A 81 -50.92 13.38 -4.51
N VAL A 82 -49.73 13.25 -3.90
CA VAL A 82 -48.46 13.12 -4.63
C VAL A 82 -48.46 11.81 -5.43
N THR A 83 -48.25 11.90 -6.73
CA THR A 83 -48.26 10.72 -7.60
C THR A 83 -46.93 9.96 -7.56
N LEU A 84 -46.97 8.71 -8.03
CA LEU A 84 -45.75 7.93 -8.24
C LEU A 84 -44.82 8.62 -9.23
N GLU A 85 -45.35 9.18 -10.33
CA GLU A 85 -44.51 9.87 -11.32
C GLU A 85 -43.80 11.08 -10.69
N GLU A 86 -44.48 11.87 -9.86
CA GLU A 86 -43.89 13.02 -9.17
C GLU A 86 -42.75 12.62 -8.20
N ASP A 87 -42.89 11.49 -7.49
CA ASP A 87 -41.81 10.96 -6.64
C ASP A 87 -40.63 10.41 -7.47
N LEU A 88 -40.91 9.78 -8.61
CA LEU A 88 -39.88 9.29 -9.51
C LEU A 88 -39.12 10.48 -10.18
N ALA A 89 -39.82 11.58 -10.48
CA ALA A 89 -39.27 12.78 -11.12
C ALA A 89 -38.11 13.42 -10.35
N ARG A 90 -38.16 13.38 -9.01
CA ARG A 90 -37.15 13.98 -8.13
C ARG A 90 -35.89 13.14 -7.99
N ARG A 91 -35.87 11.90 -8.50
CA ARG A 91 -34.71 11.00 -8.38
C ARG A 91 -33.53 11.48 -9.23
N ASP A 92 -32.37 10.89 -8.97
CA ASP A 92 -31.12 11.29 -9.64
C ASP A 92 -31.08 10.81 -11.09
N LEU A 93 -31.21 9.51 -11.33
CA LEU A 93 -31.04 8.88 -12.64
C LEU A 93 -32.29 8.14 -13.09
N THR A 94 -32.57 8.13 -14.39
CA THR A 94 -33.68 7.41 -15.03
C THR A 94 -33.67 5.92 -14.66
N ILE A 95 -32.50 5.29 -14.66
CA ILE A 95 -32.31 3.90 -14.25
C ILE A 95 -32.69 3.63 -12.78
N ASN A 96 -32.77 4.66 -11.94
CA ASN A 96 -33.22 4.59 -10.55
C ASN A 96 -34.67 5.07 -10.37
N ALA A 97 -35.33 5.48 -11.46
CA ALA A 97 -36.67 6.02 -11.50
C ALA A 97 -37.67 5.04 -12.13
N ILE A 98 -37.42 3.73 -11.95
CA ILE A 98 -38.31 2.63 -12.35
C ILE A 98 -38.99 2.10 -11.08
N ALA A 99 -40.31 1.92 -11.15
CA ALA A 99 -41.13 1.29 -10.11
C ALA A 99 -41.59 -0.11 -10.56
N GLU A 100 -41.82 -0.99 -9.60
CA GLU A 100 -42.43 -2.29 -9.79
C GLU A 100 -43.59 -2.43 -8.79
N ASP A 101 -44.77 -2.78 -9.29
CA ASP A 101 -45.93 -3.02 -8.43
C ASP A 101 -45.97 -4.46 -7.87
N GLU A 102 -46.95 -4.75 -7.02
CA GLU A 102 -47.14 -6.07 -6.39
C GLU A 102 -47.39 -7.21 -7.42
N SER A 103 -47.81 -6.88 -8.64
CA SER A 103 -48.00 -7.84 -9.72
C SER A 103 -46.72 -8.12 -10.53
N GLY A 104 -45.64 -7.39 -10.25
CA GLY A 104 -44.40 -7.41 -11.02
C GLY A 104 -44.45 -6.54 -12.28
N THR A 105 -45.48 -5.70 -12.44
CA THR A 105 -45.58 -4.79 -13.59
C THR A 105 -44.65 -3.60 -13.37
N LEU A 106 -43.83 -3.31 -14.37
CA LEU A 106 -42.91 -2.17 -14.36
C LEU A 106 -43.60 -0.88 -14.76
N ILE A 107 -43.36 0.18 -13.99
CA ILE A 107 -43.81 1.54 -14.23
C ILE A 107 -42.57 2.40 -14.45
N ASP A 108 -42.40 2.87 -15.69
CA ASP A 108 -41.19 3.55 -16.15
C ASP A 108 -41.52 4.82 -16.95
N PRO A 109 -41.94 5.91 -16.28
CA PRO A 109 -42.38 7.14 -16.96
C PRO A 109 -41.22 7.96 -17.56
N TYR A 110 -39.97 7.59 -17.30
CA TYR A 110 -38.76 8.35 -17.69
C TYR A 110 -37.76 7.52 -18.51
N ASP A 111 -38.24 6.46 -19.18
CA ASP A 111 -37.45 5.62 -20.09
C ASP A 111 -36.18 4.99 -19.46
N GLY A 112 -36.22 4.69 -18.16
CA GLY A 112 -35.12 4.11 -17.41
C GLY A 112 -34.70 2.73 -17.93
N GLN A 113 -35.62 1.91 -18.42
CA GLN A 113 -35.30 0.61 -19.04
C GLN A 113 -34.50 0.78 -20.34
N ALA A 114 -34.81 1.81 -21.14
CA ALA A 114 -34.09 2.09 -22.37
C ALA A 114 -32.66 2.55 -22.06
N ASP A 115 -32.49 3.44 -21.08
CA ASP A 115 -31.17 3.87 -20.61
C ASP A 115 -30.37 2.73 -19.97
N LEU A 116 -31.04 1.81 -19.26
CA LEU A 116 -30.40 0.63 -18.70
C LEU A 116 -29.86 -0.29 -19.79
N ALA A 117 -30.66 -0.55 -20.83
CA ALA A 117 -30.23 -1.32 -22.00
C ALA A 117 -29.10 -0.63 -22.78
N ALA A 118 -29.16 0.70 -22.90
CA ALA A 118 -28.13 1.52 -23.53
C ALA A 118 -26.90 1.78 -22.63
N LYS A 119 -26.89 1.26 -21.39
CA LYS A 119 -25.85 1.49 -20.38
C LYS A 119 -25.53 2.98 -20.22
N THR A 120 -26.55 3.81 -20.00
CA THR A 120 -26.45 5.27 -19.97
C THR A 120 -26.92 5.83 -18.63
N PHE A 121 -26.14 6.75 -18.05
CA PHE A 121 -26.56 7.57 -16.91
C PHE A 121 -27.20 8.87 -17.41
N ARG A 122 -28.53 8.90 -17.37
CA ARG A 122 -29.35 10.05 -17.73
C ARG A 122 -30.05 10.60 -16.49
N HIS A 123 -30.01 11.92 -16.31
CA HIS A 123 -30.77 12.57 -15.24
C HIS A 123 -32.28 12.50 -15.54
N VAL A 124 -33.10 12.39 -14.50
CA VAL A 124 -34.56 12.25 -14.66
C VAL A 124 -35.22 13.56 -15.12
N SER A 125 -34.90 14.65 -14.43
CA SER A 125 -35.53 15.96 -14.65
C SER A 125 -34.62 17.10 -14.17
N GLU A 126 -35.05 18.35 -14.42
CA GLU A 126 -34.37 19.57 -13.92
C GLU A 126 -34.20 19.58 -12.39
N ALA A 127 -34.98 18.80 -11.64
CA ALA A 127 -34.81 18.61 -10.20
C ALA A 127 -33.41 18.10 -9.83
N PHE A 128 -32.67 17.51 -10.78
CA PHE A 128 -31.27 17.14 -10.60
C PHE A 128 -30.39 18.32 -10.17
N ALA A 129 -30.65 19.52 -10.68
CA ALA A 129 -29.86 20.71 -10.34
C ALA A 129 -30.05 21.17 -8.89
N GLU A 130 -31.07 20.68 -8.19
CA GLU A 130 -31.40 21.14 -6.85
C GLU A 130 -30.43 20.62 -5.78
N ASP A 131 -29.84 19.44 -5.98
CA ASP A 131 -28.88 18.82 -5.05
C ASP A 131 -27.52 18.53 -5.74
N PRO A 132 -26.47 19.32 -5.48
CA PRO A 132 -25.14 19.12 -6.07
C PRO A 132 -24.49 17.78 -5.69
N VAL A 133 -24.96 17.08 -4.65
CA VAL A 133 -24.47 15.73 -4.31
C VAL A 133 -24.74 14.73 -5.44
N ARG A 134 -25.75 14.98 -6.28
CA ARG A 134 -26.07 14.11 -7.41
C ARG A 134 -24.91 13.98 -8.41
N ILE A 135 -24.07 15.00 -8.56
CA ILE A 135 -22.83 14.92 -9.37
C ILE A 135 -21.92 13.81 -8.83
N LEU A 136 -21.68 13.80 -7.52
CA LEU A 136 -20.87 12.78 -6.86
C LEU A 136 -21.49 11.38 -6.97
N ARG A 137 -22.82 11.29 -6.88
CA ARG A 137 -23.54 10.00 -7.01
C ARG A 137 -23.40 9.43 -8.42
N VAL A 138 -23.53 10.26 -9.47
CA VAL A 138 -23.29 9.84 -10.86
C VAL A 138 -21.86 9.36 -11.03
N ALA A 139 -20.88 10.10 -10.51
CA ALA A 139 -19.48 9.69 -10.55
C ALA A 139 -19.23 8.36 -9.81
N ARG A 140 -19.83 8.16 -8.64
CA ARG A 140 -19.78 6.88 -7.91
C ARG A 140 -20.40 5.75 -8.71
N PHE A 141 -21.57 5.97 -9.31
CA PHE A 141 -22.22 4.97 -10.16
C PHE A 141 -21.34 4.59 -11.35
N ALA A 142 -20.60 5.55 -11.94
CA ALA A 142 -19.65 5.26 -12.99
C ALA A 142 -18.51 4.34 -12.54
N ALA A 143 -18.07 4.42 -11.28
CA ALA A 143 -17.09 3.49 -10.72
C ALA A 143 -17.67 2.10 -10.43
N ARG A 144 -18.96 1.99 -10.12
CA ARG A 144 -19.66 0.72 -9.89
C ARG A 144 -20.00 -0.01 -11.19
N PHE A 145 -20.70 0.67 -12.10
CA PHE A 145 -21.16 0.13 -13.38
C PHE A 145 -20.20 0.57 -14.49
N THR A 146 -19.11 -0.17 -14.63
CA THR A 146 -17.95 0.22 -15.45
C THR A 146 -18.24 0.30 -16.95
N GLU A 147 -19.33 -0.33 -17.41
CA GLU A 147 -19.76 -0.31 -18.80
C GLU A 147 -20.70 0.87 -19.12
N PHE A 148 -21.17 1.61 -18.11
CA PHE A 148 -22.13 2.69 -18.31
C PHE A 148 -21.46 4.03 -18.60
N THR A 149 -22.02 4.82 -19.50
CA THR A 149 -21.51 6.17 -19.85
C THR A 149 -22.48 7.27 -19.41
N VAL A 150 -21.98 8.47 -19.15
CA VAL A 150 -22.83 9.62 -18.80
C VAL A 150 -23.40 10.23 -20.07
N ALA A 151 -24.72 10.44 -20.10
CA ALA A 151 -25.37 11.07 -21.24
C ALA A 151 -24.86 12.51 -21.47
N PRO A 152 -24.65 12.97 -22.72
CA PRO A 152 -24.08 14.28 -23.02
C PRO A 152 -24.81 15.45 -22.32
N GLU A 153 -26.14 15.44 -22.33
CA GLU A 153 -26.98 16.45 -21.68
C GLU A 153 -26.90 16.40 -20.15
N THR A 154 -26.73 15.22 -19.54
CA THR A 154 -26.48 15.09 -18.10
C THR A 154 -25.13 15.69 -17.76
N ASN A 155 -24.08 15.41 -18.55
CA ASN A 155 -22.77 16.01 -18.33
C ASN A 155 -22.80 17.54 -18.52
N ALA A 156 -23.54 18.03 -19.51
CA ALA A 156 -23.75 19.47 -19.71
C ALA A 156 -24.50 20.11 -18.53
N LEU A 157 -25.48 19.44 -17.94
CA LEU A 157 -26.16 19.89 -16.73
C LEU A 157 -25.20 19.96 -15.53
N MET A 158 -24.41 18.90 -15.31
CA MET A 158 -23.41 18.89 -14.23
C MET A 158 -22.38 20.02 -14.39
N ARG A 159 -21.90 20.29 -15.61
CA ARG A 159 -21.02 21.44 -15.89
C ARG A 159 -21.68 22.77 -15.50
N ARG A 160 -22.93 23.00 -15.89
CA ARG A 160 -23.67 24.22 -15.51
C ARG A 160 -23.77 24.38 -13.99
N MET A 161 -24.02 23.30 -13.25
CA MET A 161 -24.07 23.30 -11.78
C MET A 161 -22.72 23.64 -11.14
N VAL A 162 -21.63 23.15 -11.73
CA VAL A 162 -20.25 23.47 -11.30
C VAL A 162 -19.96 24.96 -11.56
N ASP A 163 -20.25 25.44 -12.77
CA ASP A 163 -20.02 26.83 -13.19
C ASP A 163 -20.84 27.82 -12.36
N SER A 164 -22.04 27.44 -11.92
CA SER A 164 -22.89 28.24 -11.04
C SER A 164 -22.44 28.23 -9.57
N GLY A 165 -21.41 27.46 -9.22
CA GLY A 165 -20.85 27.37 -7.87
C GLY A 165 -21.69 26.54 -6.88
N GLU A 166 -22.63 25.71 -7.35
CA GLU A 166 -23.46 24.88 -6.44
C GLU A 166 -22.60 23.83 -5.72
N VAL A 167 -21.55 23.33 -6.38
CA VAL A 167 -20.60 22.36 -5.82
C VAL A 167 -19.80 22.94 -4.64
N ASP A 168 -19.57 24.25 -4.61
CA ASP A 168 -18.83 24.90 -3.51
C ASP A 168 -19.63 24.92 -2.20
N ALA A 169 -20.96 24.71 -2.27
CA ALA A 169 -21.85 24.65 -1.11
C ALA A 169 -21.94 23.23 -0.50
N LEU A 170 -21.25 22.23 -1.07
CA LEU A 170 -21.24 20.87 -0.54
C LEU A 170 -20.53 20.80 0.81
N VAL A 171 -21.19 20.17 1.78
CA VAL A 171 -20.59 19.91 3.10
C VAL A 171 -19.57 18.78 3.00
N ALA A 172 -18.43 18.94 3.68
CA ALA A 172 -17.28 18.04 3.63
C ALA A 172 -17.65 16.56 3.88
N GLU A 173 -18.52 16.29 4.85
CA GLU A 173 -18.94 14.94 5.21
C GLU A 173 -19.66 14.23 4.07
N ARG A 174 -20.48 14.95 3.28
CA ARG A 174 -21.17 14.38 2.11
C ARG A 174 -20.21 14.12 0.97
N VAL A 175 -19.24 15.02 0.76
CA VAL A 175 -18.17 14.81 -0.22
C VAL A 175 -17.37 13.56 0.13
N TRP A 176 -16.94 13.44 1.38
CA TRP A 176 -16.18 12.27 1.83
C TRP A 176 -16.96 10.97 1.69
N GLN A 177 -18.25 10.94 2.06
CA GLN A 177 -19.06 9.73 1.94
C GLN A 177 -19.10 9.20 0.50
N GLU A 178 -19.30 10.06 -0.49
CA GLU A 178 -19.34 9.62 -1.88
C GLU A 178 -17.96 9.29 -2.43
N ILE A 179 -16.90 10.04 -2.07
CA ILE A 179 -15.51 9.71 -2.44
C ILE A 179 -15.08 8.37 -1.85
N ALA A 180 -15.36 8.13 -0.57
CA ALA A 180 -15.03 6.89 0.10
C ALA A 180 -15.76 5.70 -0.53
N ARG A 181 -17.06 5.83 -0.81
CA ARG A 181 -17.81 4.78 -1.51
C ARG A 181 -17.29 4.55 -2.91
N GLY A 182 -17.07 5.61 -3.69
CA GLY A 182 -16.54 5.53 -5.05
C GLY A 182 -15.15 4.90 -5.12
N LEU A 183 -14.27 5.19 -4.15
CA LEU A 183 -12.99 4.51 -4.00
C LEU A 183 -13.15 3.01 -3.74
N MET A 184 -14.24 2.58 -3.09
CA MET A 184 -14.51 1.18 -2.77
C MET A 184 -15.24 0.42 -3.88
N GLU A 185 -15.66 1.07 -4.96
CA GLU A 185 -16.31 0.43 -6.11
C GLU A 185 -15.31 -0.34 -7.01
N THR A 186 -15.83 -0.99 -8.05
CA THR A 186 -15.09 -1.85 -9.00
C THR A 186 -13.97 -1.13 -9.74
N GLN A 187 -14.21 0.08 -10.25
CA GLN A 187 -13.22 0.86 -11.00
C GLN A 187 -13.24 2.34 -10.57
N PRO A 188 -12.57 2.69 -9.46
CA PRO A 188 -12.56 4.04 -8.90
C PRO A 188 -12.15 5.13 -9.88
N SER A 189 -11.25 4.85 -10.83
CA SER A 189 -10.80 5.83 -11.83
C SER A 189 -11.94 6.46 -12.62
N ARG A 190 -13.03 5.72 -12.87
CA ARG A 190 -14.21 6.22 -13.59
C ARG A 190 -14.93 7.33 -12.83
N MET A 191 -14.91 7.30 -11.49
CA MET A 191 -15.45 8.39 -10.68
C MET A 191 -14.70 9.69 -10.97
N PHE A 192 -13.37 9.64 -10.93
CA PHE A 192 -12.53 10.81 -11.15
C PHE A 192 -12.60 11.30 -12.61
N ALA A 193 -12.75 10.40 -13.58
CA ALA A 193 -13.00 10.76 -14.97
C ALA A 193 -14.28 11.59 -15.11
N VAL A 194 -15.40 11.12 -14.56
CA VAL A 194 -16.68 11.86 -14.58
C VAL A 194 -16.58 13.21 -13.86
N LEU A 195 -15.96 13.24 -12.67
CA LEU A 195 -15.77 14.49 -11.92
C LEU A 195 -14.90 15.49 -12.69
N ARG A 196 -13.90 15.02 -13.43
CA ARG A 196 -13.04 15.87 -14.25
C ARG A 196 -13.75 16.36 -15.49
N ASP A 197 -14.49 15.49 -16.17
CA ASP A 197 -15.24 15.82 -17.38
C ASP A 197 -16.29 16.91 -17.15
N CYS A 198 -16.88 16.97 -15.96
CA CYS A 198 -17.82 18.03 -15.57
C CYS A 198 -17.18 19.22 -14.84
N GLY A 199 -15.87 19.18 -14.57
CA GLY A 199 -15.13 20.24 -13.88
C GLY A 199 -15.23 20.23 -12.35
N ALA A 200 -16.03 19.33 -11.76
CA ALA A 200 -16.19 19.22 -10.32
C ALA A 200 -14.88 18.83 -9.60
N LEU A 201 -14.02 18.03 -10.23
CA LEU A 201 -12.76 17.60 -9.64
C LEU A 201 -11.87 18.78 -9.26
N ALA A 202 -11.73 19.77 -10.15
CA ALA A 202 -10.93 20.97 -9.93
C ALA A 202 -11.44 21.84 -8.77
N ARG A 203 -12.74 21.79 -8.46
CA ARG A 203 -13.33 22.50 -7.32
C ARG A 203 -13.12 21.74 -6.02
N MET A 204 -13.28 20.42 -6.06
CA MET A 204 -13.41 19.60 -4.85
C MET A 204 -12.10 18.94 -4.42
N LEU A 205 -11.28 18.49 -5.35
CA LEU A 205 -9.96 17.90 -5.10
C LEU A 205 -8.94 18.51 -6.06
N PRO A 206 -8.70 19.84 -5.99
CA PRO A 206 -7.76 20.51 -6.88
C PRO A 206 -6.35 19.90 -6.84
N GLU A 207 -5.95 19.31 -5.72
CA GLU A 207 -4.67 18.62 -5.57
C GLU A 207 -4.57 17.39 -6.49
N VAL A 208 -5.67 16.69 -6.72
CA VAL A 208 -5.74 15.53 -7.64
C VAL A 208 -5.83 16.01 -9.09
N ASP A 209 -6.65 17.03 -9.36
CA ASP A 209 -6.82 17.56 -10.72
C ASP A 209 -5.50 18.09 -11.32
N ARG A 210 -4.65 18.72 -10.48
CA ARG A 210 -3.33 19.23 -10.89
C ARG A 210 -2.33 18.17 -11.31
N LEU A 211 -2.57 16.90 -11.03
CA LEU A 211 -1.65 15.82 -11.44
C LEU A 211 -1.73 15.52 -12.94
N PHE A 212 -2.88 15.77 -13.55
CA PHE A 212 -3.06 15.49 -14.95
C PHE A 212 -2.29 16.51 -15.82
N GLY A 213 -1.54 16.00 -16.79
CA GLY A 213 -0.60 16.74 -17.62
C GLY A 213 0.80 16.87 -17.01
N VAL A 214 1.05 16.36 -15.80
CA VAL A 214 2.36 16.41 -15.15
C VAL A 214 3.18 15.18 -15.56
N PRO A 215 4.29 15.34 -16.31
CA PRO A 215 5.05 14.23 -16.88
C PRO A 215 6.00 13.58 -15.87
N GLN A 216 6.10 12.25 -15.93
CA GLN A 216 6.95 11.37 -15.14
C GLN A 216 8.01 10.68 -16.02
N PRO A 217 9.09 10.13 -15.42
CA PRO A 217 10.16 9.47 -16.18
C PRO A 217 9.63 8.22 -16.92
N PRO A 218 9.67 8.17 -18.27
CA PRO A 218 9.10 7.07 -19.05
C PRO A 218 9.69 5.69 -18.73
N GLU A 219 10.92 5.64 -18.23
CA GLU A 219 11.62 4.40 -17.87
C GLU A 219 10.91 3.64 -16.73
N HIS A 220 10.23 4.39 -15.86
CA HIS A 220 9.50 3.84 -14.72
C HIS A 220 7.99 4.02 -14.82
N HIS A 221 7.54 4.94 -15.67
CA HIS A 221 6.14 5.33 -15.86
C HIS A 221 5.80 5.36 -17.36
N PRO A 222 5.46 4.21 -17.96
CA PRO A 222 5.11 4.13 -19.39
C PRO A 222 3.95 5.04 -19.79
N GLU A 223 3.04 5.31 -18.86
CA GLU A 223 1.91 6.22 -19.01
C GLU A 223 2.31 7.70 -19.09
N VAL A 224 3.52 8.04 -18.61
CA VAL A 224 4.11 9.39 -18.50
C VAL A 224 3.30 10.35 -17.62
N ASP A 225 1.99 10.39 -17.69
CA ASP A 225 1.14 11.33 -16.97
C ASP A 225 0.89 10.91 -15.51
N THR A 226 1.15 11.81 -14.56
CA THR A 226 0.98 11.54 -13.12
C THR A 226 -0.48 11.31 -12.73
N GLY A 227 -1.42 12.06 -13.33
CA GLY A 227 -2.85 11.87 -13.08
C GLY A 227 -3.33 10.51 -13.57
N ILE A 228 -2.90 10.10 -14.78
CA ILE A 228 -3.19 8.76 -15.31
C ILE A 228 -2.58 7.67 -14.40
N HIS A 229 -1.33 7.84 -13.96
CA HIS A 229 -0.67 6.92 -13.03
C HIS A 229 -1.52 6.70 -11.77
N VAL A 230 -1.92 7.77 -11.08
CA VAL A 230 -2.74 7.65 -9.86
C VAL A 230 -4.06 6.93 -10.13
N MET A 231 -4.69 7.13 -11.30
CA MET A 231 -5.91 6.41 -11.68
C MET A 231 -5.66 4.90 -11.85
N LEU A 232 -4.54 4.51 -12.46
CA LEU A 232 -4.16 3.10 -12.59
C LEU A 232 -3.86 2.45 -11.24
N VAL A 233 -3.24 3.21 -10.33
CA VAL A 233 -2.90 2.75 -8.97
C VAL A 233 -4.15 2.49 -8.12
N ILE A 234 -5.16 3.37 -8.14
CA ILE A 234 -6.41 3.15 -7.39
C ILE A 234 -7.26 2.01 -7.99
N ASP A 235 -7.24 1.84 -9.32
CA ASP A 235 -7.89 0.71 -9.98
C ASP A 235 -7.19 -0.61 -9.64
N TRP A 236 -5.86 -0.61 -9.56
CA TRP A 236 -5.11 -1.77 -9.10
C TRP A 236 -5.46 -2.13 -7.66
N ALA A 237 -5.44 -1.14 -6.75
CA ALA A 237 -5.83 -1.33 -5.36
C ALA A 237 -7.26 -1.89 -5.23
N ALA A 238 -8.18 -1.45 -6.10
CA ALA A 238 -9.53 -1.98 -6.15
C ALA A 238 -9.59 -3.46 -6.54
N ARG A 239 -8.84 -3.85 -7.57
CA ARG A 239 -8.74 -5.25 -8.02
C ARG A 239 -8.13 -6.18 -6.99
N GLN A 240 -7.22 -5.68 -6.15
CA GLN A 240 -6.64 -6.46 -5.05
C GLN A 240 -7.57 -6.58 -3.83
N GLY A 241 -8.73 -5.91 -3.84
CA GLY A 241 -9.64 -5.91 -2.69
C GLY A 241 -9.13 -5.07 -1.51
N ALA A 242 -8.20 -4.14 -1.76
CA ALA A 242 -7.61 -3.32 -0.72
C ALA A 242 -8.66 -2.49 0.03
N ASN A 243 -8.42 -2.22 1.30
CA ASN A 243 -9.35 -1.44 2.13
C ASN A 243 -9.34 0.06 1.79
N LEU A 244 -10.30 0.80 2.35
CA LEU A 244 -10.47 2.23 2.10
C LEU A 244 -9.22 3.06 2.41
N ALA A 245 -8.51 2.75 3.50
CA ALA A 245 -7.32 3.50 3.89
C ALA A 245 -6.20 3.33 2.84
N VAL A 246 -6.01 2.12 2.32
CA VAL A 246 -5.04 1.81 1.25
C VAL A 246 -5.42 2.53 -0.04
N ARG A 247 -6.69 2.45 -0.46
CA ARG A 247 -7.16 3.12 -1.68
C ARG A 247 -7.07 4.65 -1.60
N PHE A 248 -7.32 5.23 -0.43
CA PHE A 248 -7.13 6.67 -0.20
C PHE A 248 -5.65 7.07 -0.18
N ALA A 249 -4.78 6.24 0.39
CA ALA A 249 -3.33 6.45 0.32
C ALA A 249 -2.79 6.36 -1.12
N ALA A 250 -3.27 5.39 -1.89
CA ALA A 250 -3.01 5.25 -3.32
C ALA A 250 -3.42 6.49 -4.12
N LEU A 251 -4.62 7.05 -3.88
CA LEU A 251 -5.08 8.28 -4.54
C LEU A 251 -4.15 9.48 -4.27
N THR A 252 -3.52 9.53 -3.10
CA THR A 252 -2.93 10.77 -2.57
C THR A 252 -1.41 10.72 -2.38
N HIS A 253 -0.74 9.61 -2.73
CA HIS A 253 0.70 9.44 -2.52
C HIS A 253 1.55 10.50 -3.25
N ASP A 254 1.10 10.92 -4.43
CA ASP A 254 1.87 11.75 -5.36
C ASP A 254 1.36 13.19 -5.55
N LEU A 255 0.45 13.67 -4.69
CA LEU A 255 -0.14 15.01 -4.81
C LEU A 255 0.91 16.13 -4.98
N GLY A 256 2.07 16.00 -4.35
CA GLY A 256 3.17 16.96 -4.42
C GLY A 256 3.75 17.16 -5.82
N LYS A 257 3.64 16.17 -6.72
CA LYS A 257 4.11 16.30 -8.11
C LYS A 257 3.33 17.41 -8.84
N GLY A 258 2.06 17.60 -8.52
CA GLY A 258 1.21 18.68 -9.05
C GLY A 258 1.64 20.10 -8.67
N GLU A 259 2.51 20.27 -7.67
CA GLU A 259 3.08 21.59 -7.29
C GLU A 259 4.50 21.80 -7.81
N THR A 260 5.10 20.82 -8.48
CA THR A 260 6.49 20.94 -8.95
C THR A 260 6.61 21.85 -10.16
N SER A 261 7.61 22.74 -10.14
CA SER A 261 7.93 23.60 -11.28
C SER A 261 8.29 22.74 -12.52
N PRO A 262 7.85 23.12 -13.73
CA PRO A 262 8.23 22.45 -14.97
C PRO A 262 9.74 22.30 -15.18
N GLU A 263 10.55 23.20 -14.62
CA GLU A 263 12.02 23.13 -14.66
C GLU A 263 12.60 21.92 -13.91
N LEU A 264 11.84 21.33 -12.99
CA LEU A 264 12.22 20.18 -12.18
C LEU A 264 11.60 18.87 -12.70
N TRP A 265 10.84 18.92 -13.80
CA TRP A 265 10.29 17.75 -14.44
C TRP A 265 11.37 16.96 -15.18
N PRO A 266 11.23 15.63 -15.29
CA PRO A 266 10.22 14.77 -14.66
C PRO A 266 10.68 14.18 -13.30
N ARG A 267 11.71 14.76 -12.66
CA ARG A 267 12.32 14.18 -11.45
C ARG A 267 11.60 14.54 -10.16
N HIS A 268 10.88 15.67 -10.14
CA HIS A 268 10.02 16.09 -9.03
C HIS A 268 10.72 16.12 -7.67
N HIS A 269 11.91 16.72 -7.59
CA HIS A 269 12.67 16.80 -6.35
C HIS A 269 11.84 17.43 -5.20
N GLY A 270 11.75 16.74 -4.07
CA GLY A 270 11.05 17.20 -2.87
C GLY A 270 9.53 17.01 -2.87
N HIS A 271 8.97 16.32 -3.88
CA HIS A 271 7.53 16.08 -3.96
C HIS A 271 6.99 15.32 -2.73
N GLU A 272 7.74 14.42 -2.09
CA GLU A 272 7.25 13.68 -0.92
C GLU A 272 6.86 14.62 0.23
N GLY A 273 7.67 15.65 0.48
CA GLY A 273 7.39 16.67 1.49
C GLY A 273 6.16 17.51 1.13
N ALA A 274 6.01 17.88 -0.14
CA ALA A 274 4.83 18.59 -0.64
C ALA A 274 3.57 17.72 -0.55
N SER A 275 3.64 16.43 -0.92
CA SER A 275 2.55 15.46 -0.79
C SER A 275 2.08 15.36 0.66
N VAL A 276 2.98 15.27 1.65
CA VAL A 276 2.57 15.24 3.07
C VAL A 276 1.74 16.47 3.47
N ARG A 277 2.15 17.67 3.05
CA ARG A 277 1.40 18.90 3.32
C ARG A 277 0.02 18.87 2.68
N LEU A 278 -0.05 18.49 1.40
CA LEU A 278 -1.29 18.44 0.63
C LEU A 278 -2.26 17.38 1.15
N VAL A 279 -1.77 16.18 1.45
CA VAL A 279 -2.57 15.08 2.02
C VAL A 279 -3.20 15.51 3.34
N ARG A 280 -2.46 16.21 4.21
CA ARG A 280 -2.99 16.69 5.51
C ARG A 280 -4.09 17.71 5.31
N ALA A 281 -3.87 18.72 4.47
CA ALA A 281 -4.85 19.75 4.16
C ALA A 281 -6.11 19.18 3.51
N LEU A 282 -5.95 18.29 2.53
CA LEU A 282 -7.05 17.60 1.86
C LEU A 282 -7.85 16.75 2.86
N SER A 283 -7.17 15.96 3.69
CA SER A 283 -7.82 15.10 4.69
C SER A 283 -8.61 15.89 5.72
N GLU A 284 -8.10 17.04 6.15
CA GLU A 284 -8.80 17.94 7.07
C GLU A 284 -10.03 18.56 6.40
N ARG A 285 -9.88 19.07 5.17
CA ARG A 285 -10.97 19.67 4.39
C ARG A 285 -12.09 18.69 4.08
N LEU A 286 -11.76 17.43 3.78
CA LEU A 286 -12.73 16.36 3.55
C LEU A 286 -13.23 15.70 4.85
N ARG A 287 -12.61 15.98 6.00
CA ARG A 287 -12.88 15.26 7.26
C ARG A 287 -12.70 13.74 7.12
N ALA A 288 -11.66 13.34 6.39
CA ALA A 288 -11.29 11.94 6.24
C ALA A 288 -10.97 11.31 7.62
N PRO A 289 -11.36 10.04 7.87
CA PRO A 289 -11.04 9.32 9.10
C PRO A 289 -9.54 9.33 9.39
N ALA A 290 -9.20 9.33 10.68
CA ALA A 290 -7.81 9.39 11.13
C ALA A 290 -6.96 8.26 10.52
N GLU A 291 -7.50 7.04 10.45
CA GLU A 291 -6.82 5.90 9.84
C GLU A 291 -6.41 6.15 8.37
N CYS A 292 -7.36 6.63 7.55
CA CYS A 292 -7.10 6.97 6.15
C CYS A 292 -6.04 8.06 6.02
N ARG A 293 -6.20 9.16 6.77
CA ARG A 293 -5.27 10.29 6.77
C ARG A 293 -3.86 9.86 7.16
N GLU A 294 -3.73 9.12 8.25
CA GLU A 294 -2.43 8.78 8.79
C GLU A 294 -1.69 7.76 7.91
N LEU A 295 -2.40 6.82 7.29
CA LEU A 295 -1.81 5.93 6.30
C LEU A 295 -1.38 6.69 5.03
N ALA A 296 -2.25 7.54 4.50
CA ALA A 296 -1.95 8.37 3.32
C ALA A 296 -0.71 9.24 3.54
N VAL A 297 -0.57 9.87 4.72
CA VAL A 297 0.62 10.67 5.07
C VAL A 297 1.89 9.81 5.11
N ALA A 298 1.80 8.57 5.63
CA ALA A 298 2.96 7.68 5.66
C ALA A 298 3.39 7.29 4.25
N VAL A 299 2.45 6.89 3.39
CA VAL A 299 2.72 6.51 1.99
C VAL A 299 3.27 7.68 1.19
N ALA A 300 2.63 8.85 1.27
CA ALA A 300 3.11 10.07 0.60
C ALA A 300 4.55 10.44 0.95
N ARG A 301 4.96 10.22 2.21
CA ARG A 301 6.30 10.52 2.69
C ARG A 301 7.35 9.49 2.30
N ASP A 302 6.97 8.20 2.32
CA ASP A 302 7.93 7.10 2.40
C ASP A 302 7.81 6.06 1.27
N HIS A 303 6.85 6.16 0.34
CA HIS A 303 6.73 5.18 -0.76
C HIS A 303 8.01 5.09 -1.61
N GLY A 304 8.68 6.21 -1.90
CA GLY A 304 9.98 6.23 -2.59
C GLY A 304 11.12 5.56 -1.82
N ASN A 305 11.05 5.49 -0.49
CA ASN A 305 11.98 4.72 0.34
C ASN A 305 11.67 3.22 0.26
N VAL A 306 10.40 2.85 0.14
CA VAL A 306 9.99 1.45 -0.05
C VAL A 306 10.51 0.94 -1.39
N HIS A 307 10.31 1.68 -2.49
CA HIS A 307 10.80 1.26 -3.82
C HIS A 307 12.30 1.00 -3.86
N ARG A 308 13.07 1.73 -3.03
CA ARG A 308 14.52 1.61 -2.91
C ARG A 308 14.97 0.85 -1.66
N ALA A 309 14.10 0.06 -1.03
CA ALA A 309 14.37 -0.54 0.28
C ALA A 309 15.68 -1.33 0.34
N LEU A 310 16.04 -2.02 -0.75
CA LEU A 310 17.26 -2.83 -0.85
C LEU A 310 18.55 -1.98 -0.90
N GLU A 311 18.45 -0.71 -1.28
CA GLU A 311 19.54 0.26 -1.37
C GLU A 311 19.74 1.02 -0.06
N LEU A 312 18.75 0.98 0.85
CA LEU A 312 18.79 1.73 2.09
C LEU A 312 19.87 1.22 3.05
N ARG A 313 20.42 2.15 3.83
CA ARG A 313 21.30 1.82 4.96
C ARG A 313 20.48 1.16 6.09
N PRO A 314 21.05 0.24 6.88
CA PRO A 314 20.34 -0.41 7.99
C PRO A 314 19.67 0.57 8.95
N ARG A 315 20.34 1.68 9.29
CA ARG A 315 19.76 2.76 10.10
C ARG A 315 18.51 3.36 9.48
N THR A 316 18.55 3.67 8.18
CA THR A 316 17.41 4.25 7.45
C THR A 316 16.24 3.28 7.36
N ILE A 317 16.49 1.97 7.26
CA ILE A 317 15.44 0.93 7.33
C ILE A 317 14.77 0.96 8.70
N VAL A 318 15.54 0.94 9.81
CA VAL A 318 14.96 0.96 11.15
C VAL A 318 14.20 2.27 11.43
N GLU A 319 14.76 3.41 11.01
CA GLU A 319 14.09 4.71 11.12
C GLU A 319 12.78 4.77 10.31
N LEU A 320 12.74 4.14 9.13
CA LEU A 320 11.50 3.99 8.35
C LEU A 320 10.47 3.17 9.15
N LEU A 321 10.86 2.00 9.68
CA LEU A 321 9.99 1.13 10.47
C LEU A 321 9.43 1.83 11.72
N GLU A 322 10.24 2.65 12.42
CA GLU A 322 9.78 3.47 13.54
C GLU A 322 8.78 4.55 13.09
N ARG A 323 9.08 5.22 11.98
CA ARG A 323 8.33 6.35 11.47
C ARG A 323 6.96 5.96 10.89
N VAL A 324 6.81 4.73 10.40
CA VAL A 324 5.53 4.13 9.99
C VAL A 324 4.87 3.32 11.11
N ASP A 325 5.43 3.37 12.31
CA ASP A 325 4.93 2.72 13.53
C ASP A 325 4.83 1.18 13.46
N ALA A 326 5.67 0.54 12.63
CA ALA A 326 5.61 -0.89 12.34
C ALA A 326 5.79 -1.77 13.60
N PHE A 327 6.54 -1.30 14.59
CA PHE A 327 6.78 -2.04 15.83
C PHE A 327 5.56 -2.12 16.74
N ARG A 328 4.67 -1.12 16.72
CA ARG A 328 3.48 -1.06 17.59
C ARG A 328 2.19 -1.41 16.84
N ARG A 329 2.15 -1.17 15.52
CA ARG A 329 0.98 -1.41 14.67
C ARG A 329 1.39 -2.19 13.40
N PRO A 330 1.73 -3.49 13.53
CA PRO A 330 2.16 -4.30 12.39
C PRO A 330 1.09 -4.42 11.30
N GLU A 331 -0.19 -4.47 11.64
CA GLU A 331 -1.29 -4.49 10.65
C GLU A 331 -1.31 -3.24 9.76
N ARG A 332 -1.06 -2.06 10.35
CA ARG A 332 -0.99 -0.80 9.60
C ARG A 332 0.25 -0.76 8.70
N PHE A 333 1.34 -1.40 9.12
CA PHE A 333 2.53 -1.54 8.29
C PHE A 333 2.26 -2.41 7.07
N GLU A 334 1.45 -3.46 7.19
CA GLU A 334 1.00 -4.25 6.03
C GLU A 334 0.19 -3.40 5.05
N HIS A 335 -0.78 -2.60 5.52
CA HIS A 335 -1.50 -1.66 4.66
C HIS A 335 -0.58 -0.61 3.99
N PHE A 336 0.48 -0.18 4.69
CA PHE A 336 1.49 0.71 4.11
C PHE A 336 2.27 0.05 2.98
N LEU A 337 2.70 -1.20 3.16
CA LEU A 337 3.36 -1.98 2.11
C LEU A 337 2.42 -2.27 0.93
N GLU A 338 1.16 -2.61 1.21
CA GLU A 338 0.12 -2.86 0.20
C GLU A 338 -0.12 -1.63 -0.67
N ALA A 339 -0.21 -0.43 -0.08
CA ALA A 339 -0.34 0.82 -0.84
C ALA A 339 0.88 1.10 -1.73
N CYS A 340 2.10 0.85 -1.24
CA CYS A 340 3.32 1.01 -2.03
C CYS A 340 3.42 -0.03 -3.15
N GLU A 341 2.92 -1.25 -2.93
CA GLU A 341 2.81 -2.25 -3.97
C GLU A 341 1.78 -1.86 -5.03
N CYS A 342 0.65 -1.26 -4.65
CA CYS A 342 -0.31 -0.73 -5.61
C CYS A 342 0.32 0.35 -6.51
N ASP A 343 1.15 1.25 -5.95
CA ASP A 343 1.90 2.24 -6.74
C ASP A 343 2.88 1.59 -7.73
N PHE A 344 3.61 0.56 -7.30
CA PHE A 344 4.53 -0.16 -8.19
C PHE A 344 3.79 -0.91 -9.31
N ARG A 345 2.70 -1.61 -8.97
CA ARG A 345 1.97 -2.51 -9.87
C ARG A 345 0.99 -1.79 -10.78
N GLY A 346 0.48 -0.63 -10.35
CA GLY A 346 -0.51 0.19 -11.05
C GLY A 346 0.05 0.91 -12.27
N ARG A 347 0.80 0.20 -13.13
CA ARG A 347 1.47 0.72 -14.33
C ARG A 347 1.39 -0.31 -15.46
N PRO A 348 1.34 0.11 -16.73
CA PRO A 348 1.32 -0.83 -17.85
C PRO A 348 2.56 -1.75 -17.83
N GLY A 349 2.33 -3.07 -17.83
CA GLY A 349 3.40 -4.07 -17.83
C GLY A 349 4.09 -4.33 -16.48
N TYR A 350 3.56 -3.81 -15.36
CA TYR A 350 4.12 -4.03 -14.01
C TYR A 350 3.33 -5.05 -13.17
N ALA A 351 2.16 -5.48 -13.65
CA ALA A 351 1.28 -6.41 -12.94
C ALA A 351 2.00 -7.65 -12.41
N ASP A 352 2.92 -8.23 -13.19
CA ASP A 352 3.63 -9.47 -12.84
C ASP A 352 5.13 -9.27 -12.56
N LYS A 353 5.63 -8.03 -12.60
CA LYS A 353 7.06 -7.75 -12.36
C LYS A 353 7.46 -8.11 -10.93
N THR A 354 8.68 -8.61 -10.74
CA THR A 354 9.17 -8.90 -9.39
C THR A 354 9.26 -7.60 -8.58
N TYR A 355 8.68 -7.60 -7.37
CA TYR A 355 8.73 -6.49 -6.44
C TYR A 355 9.23 -6.97 -5.06
N PRO A 356 10.56 -7.09 -4.86
CA PRO A 356 11.15 -7.58 -3.61
C PRO A 356 10.94 -6.72 -2.34
N PRO A 357 10.82 -5.37 -2.41
CA PRO A 357 10.85 -4.53 -1.21
C PRO A 357 9.90 -4.88 -0.06
N PRO A 358 8.61 -5.22 -0.29
CA PRO A 358 7.70 -5.56 0.82
C PRO A 358 8.20 -6.74 1.65
N GLN A 359 8.64 -7.82 1.00
CA GLN A 359 9.17 -8.99 1.71
C GLN A 359 10.48 -8.65 2.43
N TYR A 360 11.35 -7.86 1.80
CA TYR A 360 12.61 -7.41 2.40
C TYR A 360 12.35 -6.61 3.69
N LEU A 361 11.42 -5.66 3.67
CA LEU A 361 11.09 -4.84 4.83
C LEU A 361 10.37 -5.63 5.94
N ARG A 362 9.52 -6.61 5.60
CA ARG A 362 8.91 -7.53 6.58
C ARG A 362 9.97 -8.34 7.32
N GLN A 363 10.97 -8.85 6.60
CA GLN A 363 12.09 -9.59 7.22
C GLN A 363 12.94 -8.68 8.11
N ALA A 364 13.25 -7.46 7.66
CA ALA A 364 13.96 -6.49 8.47
C ALA A 364 13.20 -6.13 9.75
N LEU A 365 11.86 -5.95 9.67
CA LEU A 365 11.01 -5.74 10.83
C LEU A 365 11.07 -6.93 11.79
N HIS A 366 10.89 -8.15 11.28
CA HIS A 366 10.97 -9.36 12.09
C HIS A 366 12.31 -9.46 12.83
N THR A 367 13.43 -9.24 12.14
CA THR A 367 14.76 -9.20 12.75
C THR A 367 14.86 -8.14 13.85
N ALA A 368 14.39 -6.92 13.59
CA ALA A 368 14.45 -5.84 14.58
C ALA A 368 13.53 -6.08 15.79
N GLN A 369 12.45 -6.86 15.64
CA GLN A 369 11.56 -7.26 16.72
C GLN A 369 12.16 -8.33 17.65
N GLN A 370 13.14 -9.11 17.19
CA GLN A 370 13.82 -10.12 18.03
C GLN A 370 14.76 -9.52 19.07
N ILE A 371 15.01 -8.20 19.05
CA ILE A 371 15.81 -7.54 20.08
C ILE A 371 15.03 -7.47 21.40
N ASP A 372 15.64 -7.93 22.49
CA ASP A 372 15.14 -7.70 23.86
C ASP A 372 15.33 -6.24 24.25
N ALA A 373 14.37 -5.40 23.84
CA ALA A 373 14.35 -3.98 24.14
C ALA A 373 14.33 -3.69 25.65
N ALA A 374 13.79 -4.60 26.47
CA ALA A 374 13.73 -4.42 27.91
C ALA A 374 15.10 -4.67 28.56
N ALA A 375 15.85 -5.67 28.11
CA ALA A 375 17.22 -5.89 28.54
C ALA A 375 18.13 -4.72 28.14
N VAL A 376 18.01 -4.22 26.91
CA VAL A 376 18.77 -3.04 26.45
C VAL A 376 18.40 -1.80 27.26
N ALA A 377 17.12 -1.60 27.57
CA ALA A 377 16.68 -0.47 28.39
C ALA A 377 17.22 -0.52 29.83
N ARG A 378 17.39 -1.72 30.41
CA ARG A 378 17.97 -1.91 31.76
C ARG A 378 19.47 -1.68 31.81
N SER A 379 20.19 -1.77 30.70
CA SER A 379 21.66 -1.66 30.66
C SER A 379 22.17 -0.23 30.44
N VAL A 380 21.27 0.74 30.25
CA VAL A 380 21.63 2.14 29.98
C VAL A 380 20.81 3.11 30.83
N GLU A 381 21.34 4.32 31.00
CA GLU A 381 20.59 5.42 31.63
C GLU A 381 19.33 5.78 30.84
N SER A 382 18.29 6.24 31.54
CA SER A 382 16.96 6.51 30.98
C SER A 382 16.97 7.43 29.75
N VAL A 383 17.83 8.44 29.75
CA VAL A 383 17.99 9.41 28.65
C VAL A 383 18.51 8.75 27.36
N ARG A 384 19.23 7.64 27.47
CA ARG A 384 19.87 6.93 26.34
C ARG A 384 19.09 5.71 25.86
N ILE A 385 17.99 5.34 26.51
CA ILE A 385 17.21 4.12 26.18
C ILE A 385 16.81 4.10 24.71
N ARG A 386 16.25 5.20 24.18
CA ARG A 386 15.78 5.25 22.79
C ARG A 386 16.91 5.02 21.80
N GLU A 387 18.03 5.71 21.97
CA GLU A 387 19.20 5.59 21.08
C GLU A 387 19.84 4.20 21.20
N ALA A 388 19.90 3.63 22.41
CA ALA A 388 20.43 2.29 22.62
C ALA A 388 19.56 1.20 21.95
N ILE A 389 18.24 1.30 22.06
CA ILE A 389 17.30 0.39 21.38
C ILE A 389 17.43 0.54 19.85
N LEU A 390 17.51 1.78 19.36
CA LEU A 390 17.74 2.04 17.94
C LEU A 390 19.04 1.39 17.46
N ALA A 391 20.15 1.64 18.15
CA ALA A 391 21.46 1.07 17.81
C ALA A 391 21.44 -0.48 17.81
N ALA A 392 20.80 -1.10 18.82
CA ALA A 392 20.67 -2.55 18.90
C ALA A 392 19.86 -3.13 17.72
N ARG A 393 18.76 -2.48 17.33
CA ARG A 393 17.95 -2.88 16.17
C ARG A 393 18.71 -2.70 14.86
N VAL A 394 19.41 -1.57 14.69
CA VAL A 394 20.22 -1.29 13.51
C VAL A 394 21.29 -2.35 13.34
N GLU A 395 21.96 -2.72 14.42
CA GLU A 395 22.99 -3.75 14.40
C GLU A 395 22.40 -5.14 14.10
N ALA A 396 21.22 -5.48 14.63
CA ALA A 396 20.54 -6.73 14.25
C ALA A 396 20.18 -6.79 12.76
N VAL A 397 19.60 -5.72 12.22
CA VAL A 397 19.27 -5.62 10.79
C VAL A 397 20.54 -5.65 9.93
N ASN A 398 21.63 -5.03 10.39
CA ASN A 398 22.92 -5.07 9.71
C ASN A 398 23.46 -6.50 9.63
N ARG A 399 23.47 -7.24 10.74
CA ARG A 399 23.89 -8.66 10.76
C ARG A 399 23.04 -9.54 9.85
N TRP A 400 21.71 -9.39 9.90
CA TRP A 400 20.80 -10.13 9.03
C TRP A 400 21.04 -9.83 7.54
N ARG A 401 21.26 -8.56 7.19
CA ARG A 401 21.59 -8.16 5.81
C ARG A 401 22.91 -8.78 5.37
N ARG A 402 23.92 -8.79 6.26
CA ARG A 402 25.21 -9.45 6.02
C ARG A 402 25.04 -10.94 5.77
N SER A 403 24.34 -11.66 6.64
CA SER A 403 24.12 -13.10 6.47
C SER A 403 23.36 -13.47 5.19
N ARG A 404 22.46 -12.60 4.69
CA ARG A 404 21.73 -12.82 3.42
C ARG A 404 22.58 -12.61 2.16
N ALA A 405 23.58 -11.74 2.24
CA ALA A 405 24.45 -11.40 1.11
C ALA A 405 25.73 -12.25 1.09
N SER A 406 26.01 -12.93 2.20
CA SER A 406 27.18 -13.77 2.39
C SER A 406 26.96 -15.19 1.87
N ARG A 407 27.90 -15.70 1.08
CA ARG A 407 27.96 -17.11 0.67
C ARG A 407 29.41 -17.56 0.60
N TRP A 408 29.62 -18.85 0.66
CA TRP A 408 30.93 -19.46 0.50
C TRP A 408 30.85 -20.57 -0.55
N GLU A 409 31.95 -20.82 -1.24
CA GLU A 409 32.05 -21.90 -2.21
C GLU A 409 33.46 -22.50 -2.23
N GLN A 410 33.53 -23.76 -2.65
CA GLN A 410 34.77 -24.44 -2.98
C GLN A 410 34.84 -24.59 -4.49
N PHE A 411 36.04 -24.50 -5.05
CA PHE A 411 36.28 -24.72 -6.47
C PHE A 411 37.51 -25.60 -6.68
N SER A 412 37.49 -26.41 -7.73
CA SER A 412 38.61 -27.30 -8.05
C SER A 412 39.79 -26.52 -8.62
N HIS A 413 41.00 -26.85 -8.17
CA HIS A 413 42.26 -26.40 -8.74
C HIS A 413 43.12 -27.63 -9.07
N GLU A 414 44.06 -27.51 -10.01
CA GLU A 414 44.78 -28.67 -10.60
C GLU A 414 45.56 -29.54 -9.59
N ALA A 415 45.91 -28.99 -8.42
CA ALA A 415 46.69 -29.67 -7.39
C ALA A 415 45.99 -29.77 -6.02
N ASP A 416 45.02 -28.90 -5.73
CA ASP A 416 44.52 -28.64 -4.36
C ASP A 416 43.09 -28.05 -4.42
N ILE A 417 42.54 -27.65 -3.27
CA ILE A 417 41.17 -27.12 -3.16
C ILE A 417 41.17 -25.59 -3.05
N GLY A 418 40.39 -24.94 -3.90
CA GLY A 418 40.14 -23.51 -3.82
C GLY A 418 39.00 -23.19 -2.87
N VAL A 419 39.19 -22.18 -2.01
CA VAL A 419 38.17 -21.68 -1.10
C VAL A 419 37.84 -20.24 -1.44
N ARG A 420 36.55 -19.90 -1.45
CA ARG A 420 36.07 -18.54 -1.74
C ARG A 420 34.97 -18.13 -0.78
N GLY A 421 35.14 -16.95 -0.20
CA GLY A 421 34.13 -16.25 0.57
C GLY A 421 33.63 -15.03 -0.18
N ILE A 422 32.32 -14.83 -0.18
CA ILE A 422 31.66 -13.69 -0.80
C ILE A 422 30.78 -13.04 0.26
N GLY A 423 30.86 -11.71 0.38
CA GLY A 423 30.11 -10.96 1.37
C GLY A 423 29.86 -9.51 0.95
N PRO A 424 28.97 -8.78 1.63
CA PRO A 424 28.69 -7.38 1.31
C PRO A 424 29.81 -6.41 1.71
N ASP A 425 30.75 -6.84 2.56
CA ASP A 425 31.95 -6.12 2.93
C ASP A 425 33.13 -7.09 3.09
N LEU A 426 34.34 -6.55 3.19
CA LEU A 426 35.59 -7.32 3.25
C LEU A 426 35.62 -8.27 4.46
N ALA A 427 35.15 -7.80 5.62
CA ALA A 427 35.07 -8.62 6.83
C ALA A 427 34.16 -9.84 6.62
N ALA A 428 32.97 -9.64 6.05
CA ALA A 428 32.05 -10.73 5.74
C ALA A 428 32.65 -11.71 4.71
N ALA A 429 33.39 -11.24 3.70
CA ALA A 429 34.09 -12.12 2.77
C ALA A 429 35.16 -12.99 3.48
N PHE A 430 35.87 -12.43 4.47
CA PHE A 430 36.87 -13.12 5.28
C PHE A 430 36.25 -14.15 6.25
N GLU A 431 35.05 -13.85 6.78
CA GLU A 431 34.28 -14.83 7.54
C GLU A 431 33.86 -16.01 6.65
N GLN A 432 33.37 -15.74 5.44
CA GLN A 432 32.87 -16.79 4.55
C GLN A 432 33.98 -17.67 3.98
N VAL A 433 35.16 -17.14 3.67
CA VAL A 433 36.28 -17.96 3.20
C VAL A 433 36.82 -18.86 4.31
N ALA A 434 36.75 -18.43 5.58
CA ALA A 434 37.03 -19.30 6.73
C ALA A 434 35.99 -20.43 6.87
N VAL A 435 34.70 -20.17 6.59
CA VAL A 435 33.69 -21.23 6.52
C VAL A 435 33.96 -22.19 5.36
N ALA A 436 34.34 -21.69 4.17
CA ALA A 436 34.73 -22.56 3.04
C ALA A 436 35.93 -23.45 3.40
N MET A 437 36.89 -22.91 4.16
CA MET A 437 38.05 -23.67 4.66
C MET A 437 37.63 -24.76 5.64
N THR A 438 36.77 -24.47 6.61
CA THR A 438 36.19 -25.53 7.48
C THR A 438 35.47 -26.57 6.64
N ALA A 439 34.74 -26.14 5.61
CA ALA A 439 34.00 -27.03 4.71
C ALA A 439 34.92 -28.01 3.93
N VAL A 440 36.21 -27.70 3.79
CA VAL A 440 37.18 -28.62 3.17
C VAL A 440 37.47 -29.78 4.12
N ILE A 441 37.49 -29.52 5.42
CA ILE A 441 37.75 -30.52 6.46
C ILE A 441 36.48 -31.33 6.77
N THR A 442 35.37 -30.64 7.04
CA THR A 442 34.10 -31.24 7.49
C THR A 442 32.90 -30.36 7.10
N ASP A 443 31.69 -30.90 7.12
CA ASP A 443 30.46 -30.10 7.03
C ASP A 443 30.40 -29.07 8.18
N PRO A 444 30.48 -27.74 7.92
CA PRO A 444 30.52 -26.73 8.96
C PRO A 444 29.28 -26.75 9.88
N ALA A 445 28.15 -27.27 9.41
CA ALA A 445 26.92 -27.40 10.21
C ALA A 445 27.05 -28.42 11.36
N ARG A 446 28.05 -29.30 11.30
CA ARG A 446 28.31 -30.32 12.35
C ARG A 446 29.21 -29.81 13.48
N VAL A 447 29.78 -28.61 13.34
CA VAL A 447 30.69 -28.01 14.32
C VAL A 447 29.90 -27.13 15.28
N ALA A 448 29.84 -27.51 16.55
CA ALA A 448 29.22 -26.72 17.61
C ALA A 448 30.05 -25.46 17.92
N THR A 449 29.37 -24.35 18.24
CA THR A 449 29.98 -23.04 18.46
C THR A 449 30.12 -22.73 19.95
N GLU A 450 30.81 -23.59 20.70
CA GLU A 450 30.83 -23.53 22.18
C GLU A 450 32.05 -22.78 22.74
N THR A 451 33.23 -23.00 22.16
CA THR A 451 34.49 -22.42 22.62
C THR A 451 34.95 -21.31 21.69
N CYS A 452 35.22 -20.12 22.25
CA CYS A 452 35.68 -18.95 21.50
C CYS A 452 37.21 -18.80 21.58
N VAL A 453 37.85 -18.55 20.45
CA VAL A 453 39.28 -18.22 20.33
C VAL A 453 39.40 -16.85 19.66
N GLU A 454 40.19 -15.95 20.25
CA GLU A 454 40.48 -14.64 19.66
C GLU A 454 41.76 -14.70 18.82
N ILE A 455 41.71 -14.17 17.60
CA ILE A 455 42.82 -14.18 16.64
C ILE A 455 43.07 -12.75 16.17
N ARG A 456 44.34 -12.40 15.99
CA ARG A 456 44.76 -11.09 15.51
C ARG A 456 45.83 -11.24 14.43
N CYS A 457 45.63 -10.55 13.31
CA CYS A 457 46.56 -10.52 12.18
C CYS A 457 46.79 -9.05 11.74
N ASP A 458 47.97 -8.74 11.24
CA ASP A 458 48.32 -7.44 10.64
C ASP A 458 49.20 -7.72 9.43
N ALA A 459 48.90 -7.10 8.28
CA ALA A 459 49.60 -7.36 7.04
C ALA A 459 49.75 -6.10 6.17
N ALA A 460 50.58 -6.17 5.13
CA ALA A 460 50.85 -5.03 4.26
C ALA A 460 49.72 -4.72 3.26
N ASP A 461 48.81 -5.65 2.99
CA ASP A 461 47.64 -5.48 2.14
C ASP A 461 46.56 -6.53 2.48
N ASP A 462 45.38 -6.41 1.86
CA ASP A 462 44.24 -7.26 2.16
C ASP A 462 44.44 -8.71 1.69
N GLU A 463 45.26 -8.96 0.67
CA GLU A 463 45.55 -10.31 0.17
C GLU A 463 46.46 -11.06 1.13
N LEU A 464 47.53 -10.42 1.61
CA LEU A 464 48.39 -10.96 2.66
C LEU A 464 47.61 -11.14 3.98
N LEU A 465 46.74 -10.19 4.31
CA LEU A 465 45.90 -10.28 5.52
C LEU A 465 44.97 -11.50 5.49
N LEU A 466 44.45 -11.86 4.31
CA LEU A 466 43.66 -13.07 4.12
C LEU A 466 44.48 -14.34 4.38
N VAL A 467 45.69 -14.42 3.82
CA VAL A 467 46.56 -15.60 4.00
C VAL A 467 46.97 -15.75 5.47
N ASP A 468 47.35 -14.66 6.13
CA ASP A 468 47.71 -14.66 7.55
C ASP A 468 46.52 -15.05 8.43
N TRP A 469 45.32 -14.58 8.10
CA TRP A 469 44.07 -14.93 8.79
C TRP A 469 43.80 -16.44 8.72
N LEU A 470 43.83 -17.02 7.52
CA LEU A 470 43.55 -18.44 7.33
C LEU A 470 44.65 -19.33 7.93
N ASN A 471 45.92 -18.96 7.81
CA ASN A 471 47.01 -19.70 8.43
C ASN A 471 46.99 -19.61 9.96
N ALA A 472 46.58 -18.48 10.54
CA ALA A 472 46.36 -18.38 11.98
C ALA A 472 45.22 -19.30 12.44
N LEU A 473 44.14 -19.40 11.68
CA LEU A 473 43.07 -20.36 11.96
C LEU A 473 43.55 -21.82 11.89
N ILE A 474 44.28 -22.19 10.84
CA ILE A 474 44.86 -23.53 10.67
C ILE A 474 45.77 -23.87 11.85
N TYR A 475 46.63 -22.93 12.26
CA TYR A 475 47.48 -23.08 13.43
C TYR A 475 46.67 -23.34 14.71
N GLU A 476 45.63 -22.54 14.97
CA GLU A 476 44.79 -22.73 16.16
C GLU A 476 44.00 -24.06 16.11
N MET A 477 43.53 -24.48 14.93
CA MET A 477 42.88 -25.79 14.73
C MET A 477 43.85 -26.93 15.09
N ALA A 478 45.07 -26.88 14.57
CA ALA A 478 46.09 -27.90 14.80
C ALA A 478 46.56 -27.94 16.26
N VAL A 479 46.90 -26.79 16.85
CA VAL A 479 47.43 -26.70 18.23
C VAL A 479 46.39 -27.07 19.28
N ARG A 480 45.12 -26.71 19.06
CA ARG A 480 44.05 -26.99 20.03
C ARG A 480 43.32 -28.29 19.76
N HIS A 481 43.59 -28.95 18.64
CA HIS A 481 42.78 -30.05 18.12
C HIS A 481 41.29 -29.68 18.06
N MET A 482 40.99 -28.53 17.45
CA MET A 482 39.64 -27.96 17.36
C MET A 482 39.22 -27.70 15.90
N LEU A 483 37.91 -27.70 15.65
CA LEU A 483 37.31 -27.20 14.42
C LEU A 483 36.45 -25.97 14.74
N PHE A 484 36.43 -24.98 13.84
CA PHE A 484 35.67 -23.74 13.99
C PHE A 484 34.53 -23.69 12.97
N GLY A 485 33.31 -23.42 13.43
CA GLY A 485 32.10 -23.36 12.60
C GLY A 485 31.51 -21.96 12.44
N ARG A 486 31.97 -20.99 13.24
CA ARG A 486 31.49 -19.60 13.20
C ARG A 486 32.63 -18.63 13.39
N PHE A 487 32.58 -17.52 12.65
CA PHE A 487 33.59 -16.48 12.66
C PHE A 487 32.93 -15.10 12.77
N GLU A 488 33.59 -14.18 13.46
CA GLU A 488 33.24 -12.76 13.50
C GLU A 488 34.52 -11.97 13.28
N VAL A 489 34.59 -11.20 12.19
CA VAL A 489 35.78 -10.48 11.77
C VAL A 489 35.52 -8.98 11.87
N HIS A 490 36.43 -8.27 12.54
CA HIS A 490 36.49 -6.82 12.57
C HIS A 490 37.79 -6.35 11.93
N LEU A 491 37.67 -5.42 10.99
CA LEU A 491 38.80 -4.85 10.28
C LEU A 491 38.98 -3.39 10.67
N ASP A 492 40.18 -3.03 11.13
CA ASP A 492 40.62 -1.65 11.29
C ASP A 492 41.84 -1.42 10.39
N ARG A 493 41.60 -0.82 9.22
CA ARG A 493 42.60 -0.70 8.14
C ARG A 493 43.14 -2.07 7.74
N ARG A 494 44.41 -2.36 8.09
CA ARG A 494 45.11 -3.62 7.76
C ARG A 494 45.30 -4.52 8.98
N ARG A 495 44.52 -4.26 10.03
CA ARG A 495 44.46 -5.09 11.25
C ARG A 495 43.16 -5.84 11.27
N LEU A 496 43.28 -7.15 11.46
CA LEU A 496 42.17 -8.04 11.66
C LEU A 496 42.08 -8.43 13.13
N TYR A 497 40.90 -8.25 13.70
CA TYR A 497 40.52 -8.75 15.02
C TYR A 497 39.36 -9.71 14.82
N ALA A 498 39.57 -11.00 15.10
CA ALA A 498 38.56 -12.00 14.87
C ALA A 498 38.27 -12.84 16.12
N LYS A 499 37.04 -13.34 16.16
CA LYS A 499 36.61 -14.39 17.08
C LYS A 499 36.17 -15.59 16.27
N ALA A 500 36.73 -16.76 16.60
CA ALA A 500 36.39 -18.03 16.00
C ALA A 500 35.74 -18.92 17.08
N TRP A 501 34.54 -19.45 16.79
CA TRP A 501 33.83 -20.36 17.70
C TRP A 501 33.80 -21.76 17.15
N GLY A 502 34.10 -22.71 18.03
CA GLY A 502 34.28 -24.11 17.66
C GLY A 502 34.26 -25.05 18.85
N GLU A 503 34.71 -26.27 18.60
CA GLU A 503 34.79 -27.34 19.59
C GLU A 503 35.97 -28.27 19.28
N ALA A 504 36.33 -29.13 20.23
CA ALA A 504 37.34 -30.16 20.02
C ALA A 504 36.90 -31.15 18.93
N VAL A 505 37.85 -31.65 18.15
CA VAL A 505 37.60 -32.61 17.08
C VAL A 505 36.97 -33.90 17.65
N ASP A 506 35.80 -34.26 17.12
CA ASP A 506 35.06 -35.48 17.38
C ASP A 506 34.95 -36.26 16.06
N ALA A 507 35.87 -37.21 15.85
CA ALA A 507 35.98 -37.93 14.58
C ALA A 507 34.67 -38.65 14.14
N PRO A 508 33.90 -39.32 15.02
CA PRO A 508 32.59 -39.88 14.67
C PRO A 508 31.58 -38.87 14.13
N ARG A 509 31.51 -37.68 14.73
CA ARG A 509 30.53 -36.64 14.35
C ARG A 509 31.01 -35.80 13.17
N HIS A 510 32.24 -35.33 13.22
CA HIS A 510 32.81 -34.42 12.23
C HIS A 510 33.23 -35.14 10.96
N GLN A 511 33.64 -36.41 11.02
CA GLN A 511 34.08 -37.19 9.85
C GLN A 511 35.07 -36.40 8.96
N PRO A 512 36.20 -35.91 9.51
CA PRO A 512 37.13 -35.08 8.77
C PRO A 512 37.66 -35.82 7.53
N VAL A 513 37.61 -35.18 6.38
CA VAL A 513 37.92 -35.80 5.07
C VAL A 513 39.38 -35.59 4.68
N VAL A 514 39.97 -34.44 5.02
CA VAL A 514 41.36 -34.05 4.73
C VAL A 514 41.90 -33.16 5.85
N GLU A 515 43.23 -32.99 5.90
CA GLU A 515 43.91 -32.08 6.83
C GLU A 515 44.52 -30.92 6.03
N ILE A 516 44.15 -29.68 6.36
CA ILE A 516 44.71 -28.51 5.68
C ILE A 516 46.05 -28.16 6.31
N LYS A 517 47.12 -28.15 5.49
CA LYS A 517 48.49 -27.80 5.91
C LYS A 517 48.74 -26.28 5.90
N GLY A 518 48.06 -25.55 5.02
CA GLY A 518 48.25 -24.10 4.90
C GLY A 518 47.38 -23.45 3.83
N ALA A 519 47.09 -22.17 4.02
CA ALA A 519 46.58 -21.29 2.96
C ALA A 519 47.77 -20.75 2.13
N THR A 520 47.65 -20.83 0.80
CA THR A 520 48.73 -20.49 -0.13
C THR A 520 48.50 -19.14 -0.83
N TYR A 521 49.54 -18.61 -1.46
CA TYR A 521 49.44 -17.44 -2.34
C TYR A 521 48.85 -17.76 -3.73
N THR A 522 48.61 -19.04 -4.03
CA THR A 522 48.05 -19.48 -5.31
C THR A 522 46.57 -19.14 -5.36
N GLY A 523 46.12 -18.60 -6.50
CA GLY A 523 44.71 -18.20 -6.70
C GLY A 523 44.22 -17.10 -5.76
N LEU A 524 45.15 -16.43 -5.06
CA LEU A 524 44.87 -15.37 -4.10
C LEU A 524 44.21 -14.19 -4.81
N LYS A 525 43.05 -13.77 -4.31
CA LYS A 525 42.34 -12.60 -4.82
C LYS A 525 41.45 -12.03 -3.73
N VAL A 526 41.63 -10.74 -3.45
CA VAL A 526 40.74 -9.97 -2.58
C VAL A 526 40.28 -8.71 -3.29
N GLY A 527 38.97 -8.53 -3.42
CA GLY A 527 38.43 -7.37 -4.12
C GLY A 527 36.92 -7.46 -4.32
N ARG A 528 36.36 -6.54 -5.12
CA ARG A 528 34.94 -6.61 -5.49
C ARG A 528 34.75 -7.40 -6.78
N ASP A 529 33.70 -8.21 -6.82
CA ASP A 529 33.26 -8.91 -8.02
C ASP A 529 32.43 -7.98 -8.94
N GLU A 530 32.01 -8.52 -10.09
CA GLU A 530 31.20 -7.79 -11.08
C GLU A 530 29.83 -7.35 -10.55
N THR A 531 29.34 -8.00 -9.48
CA THR A 531 28.08 -7.66 -8.80
C THR A 531 28.28 -6.61 -7.70
N GLY A 532 29.53 -6.18 -7.46
CA GLY A 532 29.90 -5.22 -6.43
C GLY A 532 30.03 -5.81 -5.02
N GLN A 533 29.91 -7.14 -4.87
CA GLN A 533 30.14 -7.84 -3.59
C GLN A 533 31.64 -8.00 -3.37
N TRP A 534 32.07 -8.02 -2.10
CA TRP A 534 33.43 -8.37 -1.77
C TRP A 534 33.64 -9.88 -1.89
N GLN A 535 34.76 -10.25 -2.49
CA GLN A 535 35.21 -11.61 -2.72
C GLN A 535 36.62 -11.75 -2.13
N ALA A 536 36.84 -12.84 -1.40
CA ALA A 536 38.14 -13.26 -0.87
C ALA A 536 38.34 -14.73 -1.24
N GLN A 537 39.47 -15.07 -1.87
CA GLN A 537 39.78 -16.45 -2.23
C GLN A 537 41.26 -16.76 -2.18
N CYS A 538 41.59 -18.03 -1.96
CA CYS A 538 42.92 -18.62 -2.12
C CYS A 538 42.80 -20.13 -2.36
N ILE A 539 43.92 -20.78 -2.66
CA ILE A 539 44.05 -22.24 -2.65
C ILE A 539 44.59 -22.69 -1.29
N VAL A 540 44.03 -23.76 -0.72
CA VAL A 540 44.52 -24.41 0.50
C VAL A 540 45.20 -25.73 0.17
N ASP A 541 46.39 -25.96 0.74
CA ASP A 541 47.18 -27.20 0.63
C ASP A 541 46.60 -28.25 1.59
N VAL A 542 46.16 -29.39 1.06
CA VAL A 542 45.45 -30.48 1.78
C VAL A 542 46.21 -31.81 1.84
#